data_AF-A0A7W0FJ16-F1
#
_entry.id   AF-A0A7W0FJ16-F1
#
_cell.length_a   1.000
_cell.length_b   1.000
_cell.length_c   1.000
_cell.angle_alpha   90.00
_cell.angle_beta   90.00
_cell.angle_gamma   90.00
#
_symmetry.space_group_name_H-M   'P 1'
#
loop_
_entity.id
_entity.type
_entity.pdbx_description
1 polymer ?
#
loop_
_entity_poly.entity_id
_entity_poly.type
_entity_poly.pdbx_seq_one_letter_code
_entity_poly.pdbx_strand_id
1 'polypeptide(L)'
;MTSLEKSTKTNSIFDQLNKIQKQFSHNDIKYPTALSIDSRSFVFETPLSQPFIVGSYILLQTEKGTEYLGQIISQEVVNKDGPEYGVGIDASLGTILVPTTTAQFKDRIKTRYIEGFGLILCKLEEGEIVKTTK
;
A
#
# COMPACT_ATOMS: atom_id res chain seq x y z
N MET A 1 -51.21 3.95 -23.75
CA MET A 1 -51.12 4.45 -22.36
C MET A 1 -50.88 3.21 -21.50
N THR A 2 -49.81 3.03 -20.72
CA THR A 2 -48.91 4.00 -20.09
C THR A 2 -47.58 3.28 -19.77
N SER A 3 -46.47 3.96 -20.06
CA SER A 3 -45.12 3.64 -19.59
C SER A 3 -44.95 4.16 -18.15
N LEU A 4 -44.29 3.40 -17.26
CA LEU A 4 -43.71 3.84 -15.98
C LEU A 4 -42.78 2.72 -15.49
N GLU A 5 -41.48 2.74 -15.82
CA GLU A 5 -40.38 3.40 -15.09
C GLU A 5 -40.26 3.09 -13.59
N LYS A 6 -39.02 2.72 -13.22
CA LYS A 6 -38.37 2.75 -11.89
C LYS A 6 -38.52 1.53 -10.99
N SER A 7 -37.43 0.76 -10.88
CA SER A 7 -36.75 0.70 -9.59
C SER A 7 -35.25 0.48 -9.80
N THR A 8 -34.49 1.42 -9.26
CA THR A 8 -33.09 1.71 -9.48
C THR A 8 -32.31 1.23 -8.26
N LYS A 9 -31.13 0.65 -8.48
CA LYS A 9 -30.03 0.46 -7.52
C LYS A 9 -30.26 -0.53 -6.38
N THR A 10 -30.14 -1.83 -6.67
CA THR A 10 -29.50 -2.75 -5.72
C THR A 10 -27.99 -2.50 -5.79
N ASN A 11 -27.50 -1.45 -5.13
CA ASN A 11 -26.05 -1.30 -4.91
C ASN A 11 -25.65 -2.40 -3.92
N SER A 12 -25.18 -3.52 -4.46
CA SER A 12 -24.83 -4.73 -3.70
C SER A 12 -23.85 -4.38 -2.57
N ILE A 13 -24.04 -4.97 -1.40
CA ILE A 13 -23.11 -4.83 -0.26
C ILE A 13 -21.67 -5.16 -0.71
N PHE A 14 -21.53 -6.12 -1.61
CA PHE A 14 -20.25 -6.45 -2.25
C PHE A 14 -19.65 -5.27 -3.03
N ASP A 15 -20.47 -4.47 -3.72
CA ASP A 15 -20.00 -3.28 -4.44
C ASP A 15 -19.52 -2.19 -3.48
N GLN A 16 -20.16 -2.07 -2.31
CA GLN A 16 -19.76 -1.10 -1.28
C GLN A 16 -18.46 -1.54 -0.59
N LEU A 17 -18.33 -2.83 -0.24
CA LEU A 17 -17.11 -3.40 0.32
C LEU A 17 -15.94 -3.28 -0.67
N ASN A 18 -16.16 -3.57 -1.95
CA ASN A 18 -15.15 -3.39 -3.00
C ASN A 18 -14.73 -1.92 -3.16
N LYS A 19 -15.68 -0.97 -3.05
CA LYS A 19 -15.36 0.47 -3.07
C LYS A 19 -14.55 0.91 -1.87
N ILE A 20 -14.90 0.43 -0.68
CA ILE A 20 -14.16 0.70 0.57
C ILE A 20 -12.74 0.13 0.45
N GLN A 21 -12.58 -1.14 0.08
CA GLN A 21 -11.27 -1.75 -0.17
C GLN A 21 -10.44 -0.96 -1.19
N LYS A 22 -11.06 -0.53 -2.30
CA LYS A 22 -10.39 0.27 -3.33
C LYS A 22 -10.01 1.67 -2.86
N GLN A 23 -10.80 2.31 -1.98
CA GLN A 23 -10.48 3.62 -1.40
C GLN A 23 -9.33 3.55 -0.40
N PHE A 24 -9.24 2.49 0.40
CA PHE A 24 -8.21 2.34 1.42
C PHE A 24 -6.88 1.79 0.89
N SER A 25 -6.89 1.00 -0.20
CA SER A 25 -5.67 0.69 -0.96
C SER A 25 -4.98 1.96 -1.49
N HIS A 26 -5.67 3.10 -1.51
CA HIS A 26 -5.09 4.36 -1.97
C HIS A 26 -4.05 4.98 -1.01
N ASN A 27 -3.93 4.48 0.23
CA ASN A 27 -2.89 4.85 1.20
C ASN A 27 -1.70 3.86 1.24
N ASP A 28 -1.64 2.93 0.30
CA ASP A 28 -0.52 1.99 0.14
C ASP A 28 0.76 2.76 -0.30
N ILE A 29 1.93 2.18 -0.04
CA ILE A 29 3.23 2.70 -0.52
C ILE A 29 3.16 2.81 -2.05
N LYS A 30 2.94 4.03 -2.55
CA LYS A 30 2.77 4.28 -4.00
C LYS A 30 4.08 4.28 -4.76
N TYR A 31 5.17 4.57 -4.06
CA TYR A 31 6.50 4.72 -4.63
C TYR A 31 7.52 4.01 -3.74
N PRO A 32 8.52 3.35 -4.34
CA PRO A 32 9.62 2.79 -3.57
C PRO A 32 10.29 3.87 -2.73
N THR A 33 10.52 3.57 -1.46
CA THR A 33 11.27 4.44 -0.54
C THR A 33 12.41 3.65 0.08
N ALA A 34 13.51 4.32 0.38
CA ALA A 34 14.68 3.69 0.98
C ALA A 34 15.29 4.61 2.06
N LEU A 35 15.80 4.00 3.12
CA LEU A 35 16.48 4.67 4.22
C LEU A 35 17.83 4.00 4.47
N SER A 36 18.90 4.79 4.57
CA SER A 36 20.19 4.26 4.99
C SER A 36 20.23 4.05 6.50
N ILE A 37 20.76 2.92 6.94
CA ILE A 37 20.87 2.57 8.37
C ILE A 37 22.23 3.04 8.93
N ASP A 38 23.31 2.79 8.20
CA ASP A 38 24.69 2.96 8.69
C ASP A 38 25.67 3.48 7.60
N SER A 39 25.16 4.17 6.58
CA SER A 39 25.90 4.65 5.39
C SER A 39 26.46 3.55 4.48
N ARG A 40 26.30 2.27 4.83
CA ARG A 40 26.74 1.11 4.04
C ARG A 40 25.61 0.21 3.64
N SER A 41 24.51 0.28 4.38
CA SER A 41 23.30 -0.48 4.13
C SER A 41 22.10 0.43 4.05
N PHE A 42 21.06 -0.09 3.42
CA PHE A 42 19.75 0.55 3.34
C PHE A 42 18.65 -0.48 3.52
N VAL A 43 17.54 -0.02 4.07
CA VAL A 43 16.25 -0.72 4.01
C VAL A 43 15.35 -0.01 3.02
N PHE A 44 14.46 -0.74 2.38
CA PHE A 44 13.51 -0.18 1.44
C PHE A 44 12.12 -0.78 1.61
N GLU A 45 11.12 0.02 1.26
CA GLU A 45 9.73 -0.39 1.14
C GLU A 45 9.26 -0.12 -0.29
N THR A 46 8.63 -1.10 -0.94
CA THR A 46 8.10 -0.95 -2.31
C THR A 46 6.74 -1.62 -2.46
N PRO A 47 5.84 -1.10 -3.33
CA PRO A 47 4.60 -1.78 -3.65
C PRO A 47 4.87 -3.17 -4.27
N LEU A 48 3.93 -4.10 -4.05
CA LEU A 48 3.98 -5.44 -4.66
C LEU A 48 4.00 -5.41 -6.20
N SER A 49 3.50 -4.35 -6.82
CA SER A 49 3.52 -4.17 -8.28
C SER A 49 4.90 -3.89 -8.84
N GLN A 50 5.86 -3.50 -8.00
CA GLN A 50 7.23 -3.19 -8.39
C GLN A 50 8.24 -3.99 -7.54
N PRO A 51 8.25 -5.32 -7.69
CA PRO A 51 9.24 -6.14 -7.01
C PRO A 51 10.61 -5.90 -7.64
N PHE A 52 11.62 -5.73 -6.79
CA PHE A 52 12.98 -5.78 -7.25
C PHE A 52 13.51 -7.21 -7.23
N ILE A 53 14.63 -7.47 -7.90
CA ILE A 53 15.24 -8.80 -7.94
C ILE A 53 16.36 -8.85 -6.90
N VAL A 54 16.34 -9.87 -6.03
CA VAL A 54 17.45 -10.12 -5.09
C VAL A 54 18.73 -10.37 -5.88
N GLY A 55 19.81 -9.68 -5.49
CA GLY A 55 21.11 -9.68 -6.19
C GLY A 55 21.23 -8.62 -7.28
N SER A 56 20.14 -7.97 -7.68
CA SER A 56 20.18 -6.89 -8.68
C SER A 56 20.80 -5.61 -8.11
N TYR A 57 21.37 -4.81 -9.03
CA TYR A 57 21.84 -3.47 -8.73
C TYR A 57 20.72 -2.46 -8.91
N ILE A 58 20.66 -1.48 -8.01
CA ILE A 58 19.68 -0.41 -8.05
C ILE A 58 20.35 0.95 -7.89
N LEU A 59 19.70 1.97 -8.43
CA LEU A 59 20.07 3.36 -8.21
C LEU A 59 19.25 3.94 -7.05
N LEU A 60 19.92 4.41 -6.02
CA LEU A 60 19.33 5.14 -4.91
C LEU A 60 19.54 6.63 -5.13
N GLN A 61 18.46 7.40 -5.13
CA GLN A 61 18.52 8.86 -5.25
C GLN A 61 18.03 9.50 -3.96
N THR A 62 18.85 10.36 -3.36
CA THR A 62 18.45 11.17 -2.21
C THR A 62 17.58 12.35 -2.65
N GLU A 63 16.84 12.94 -1.71
CA GLU A 63 16.04 14.15 -1.98
C GLU A 63 16.86 15.33 -2.53
N LYS A 64 18.16 15.37 -2.22
CA LYS A 64 19.10 16.40 -2.71
C LYS A 64 19.69 16.07 -4.09
N GLY A 65 19.25 14.98 -4.73
CA GLY A 65 19.72 14.54 -6.04
C GLY A 65 21.04 13.77 -6.03
N THR A 66 21.63 13.50 -4.87
CA THR A 66 22.82 12.63 -4.79
C THR A 66 22.43 11.18 -5.09
N GLU A 67 23.22 10.54 -5.95
CA GLU A 67 22.99 9.17 -6.41
C GLU A 67 23.98 8.18 -5.77
N TYR A 68 23.49 6.98 -5.48
CA TYR A 68 24.27 5.87 -4.97
C TYR A 68 23.92 4.59 -5.70
N LEU A 69 24.94 3.78 -5.99
CA LEU A 69 24.74 2.42 -6.48
C LEU A 69 24.52 1.50 -5.29
N GLY A 70 23.41 0.79 -5.27
CA GLY A 70 23.10 -0.25 -4.28
C GLY A 70 22.97 -1.63 -4.90
N GLN A 71 23.04 -2.66 -4.07
CA GLN A 71 22.67 -4.02 -4.41
C GLN A 71 21.65 -4.56 -3.42
N ILE A 72 20.61 -5.20 -3.93
CA ILE A 72 19.58 -5.83 -3.09
C ILE A 72 20.09 -7.16 -2.58
N ILE A 73 20.04 -7.35 -1.26
CA ILE A 73 20.52 -8.56 -0.59
C ILE A 73 19.36 -9.46 -0.20
N SER A 74 18.25 -8.90 0.27
CA SER A 74 17.07 -9.67 0.66
C SER A 74 15.80 -8.84 0.53
N GLN A 75 14.68 -9.52 0.40
CA GLN A 75 13.35 -8.91 0.43
C GLN A 75 12.33 -9.93 0.93
N GLU A 76 11.28 -9.44 1.58
CA GLU A 76 10.16 -10.24 2.05
C GLU A 76 8.84 -9.49 1.88
N VAL A 77 7.74 -10.24 1.76
CA VAL A 77 6.39 -9.67 1.68
C VAL A 77 5.85 -9.51 3.10
N VAL A 78 5.59 -8.27 3.49
CA VAL A 78 5.09 -7.91 4.81
C VAL A 78 3.61 -7.52 4.71
N ASN A 79 2.84 -7.89 5.74
CA ASN A 79 1.44 -7.50 5.91
C ASN A 79 1.37 -6.42 7.00
N LYS A 80 0.80 -5.26 6.67
CA LYS A 80 0.45 -4.21 7.64
C LYS A 80 -1.05 -4.22 7.86
N ASP A 81 -1.43 -4.41 9.12
CA ASP A 81 -2.81 -4.20 9.54
C ASP A 81 -3.12 -2.71 9.44
N GLY A 82 -4.02 -2.38 8.54
CA GLY A 82 -4.60 -1.07 8.34
C GLY A 82 -5.75 -0.78 9.32
N PRO A 83 -6.39 0.40 9.18
CA PRO A 83 -7.46 0.81 10.07
C PRO A 83 -8.63 -0.18 10.06
N GLU A 84 -9.26 -0.36 11.23
CA GLU A 84 -10.50 -1.11 11.37
C GLU A 84 -11.64 -0.34 10.68
N TYR A 85 -12.39 -1.01 9.82
CA TYR A 85 -13.63 -0.46 9.26
C TYR A 85 -14.83 -1.18 9.87
N GLY A 86 -15.80 -0.39 10.33
CA GLY A 86 -17.09 -0.86 10.81
C GLY A 86 -18.18 -0.46 9.83
N VAL A 87 -18.86 -1.43 9.22
CA VAL A 87 -20.09 -1.15 8.47
C VAL A 87 -21.27 -1.30 9.43
N GLY A 88 -21.92 -0.18 9.75
CA GLY A 88 -23.19 -0.16 10.47
C GLY A 88 -24.34 -0.13 9.48
N ILE A 89 -25.17 -1.18 9.46
CA ILE A 89 -26.40 -1.19 8.67
C ILE A 89 -27.52 -0.71 9.60
N ASP A 90 -28.04 0.48 9.35
CA ASP A 90 -29.29 0.92 9.96
C ASP A 90 -30.45 0.41 9.11
N ALA A 91 -31.14 -0.62 9.61
CA ALA A 91 -32.35 -1.15 8.99
C ALA A 91 -33.58 -0.34 9.41
N SER A 92 -33.51 0.99 9.29
CA SER A 92 -34.65 1.90 9.45
C SER A 92 -35.47 2.04 8.15
N LEU A 93 -35.40 1.06 7.25
CA LEU A 93 -36.30 0.94 6.10
C LEU A 93 -37.45 0.00 6.45
N GLY A 94 -38.31 0.49 7.34
CA GLY A 94 -39.57 -0.12 7.72
C GLY A 94 -39.41 -1.40 8.54
N THR A 95 -40.00 -1.44 9.73
CA THR A 95 -41.11 -2.35 10.05
C THR A 95 -41.49 -2.13 11.51
N ILE A 96 -42.79 -2.23 11.78
CA ILE A 96 -43.37 -2.74 13.02
C ILE A 96 -42.33 -3.51 13.86
N LEU A 97 -42.03 -2.99 15.05
CA LEU A 97 -41.57 -3.68 16.26
C LEU A 97 -40.85 -5.03 16.04
N VAL A 98 -39.59 -5.00 15.58
CA VAL A 98 -38.63 -6.09 15.82
C VAL A 98 -37.30 -5.44 16.23
N PRO A 99 -36.62 -5.88 17.30
CA PRO A 99 -35.35 -5.29 17.69
C PRO A 99 -34.32 -5.53 16.58
N THR A 100 -33.91 -4.44 15.93
CA THR A 100 -32.87 -4.41 14.92
C THR A 100 -31.53 -4.75 15.57
N THR A 101 -31.12 -6.01 15.47
CA THR A 101 -29.73 -6.40 15.70
C THR A 101 -28.87 -5.69 14.64
N THR A 102 -28.23 -4.60 15.03
CA THR A 102 -27.18 -3.95 14.24
C THR A 102 -26.01 -4.92 14.13
N ALA A 103 -25.91 -5.62 13.01
CA ALA A 103 -24.75 -6.44 12.69
C ALA A 103 -23.58 -5.50 12.40
N GLN A 104 -22.69 -5.29 13.38
CA GLN A 104 -21.43 -4.58 13.18
C GLN A 104 -20.43 -5.55 12.57
N PHE A 105 -20.15 -5.41 11.27
CA PHE A 105 -19.03 -6.11 10.64
C PHE A 105 -17.76 -5.29 10.90
N LYS A 106 -16.86 -5.82 11.73
CA LYS A 106 -15.53 -5.26 11.97
C LYS A 106 -14.52 -6.12 11.23
N ASP A 107 -13.81 -5.52 10.28
CA ASP A 107 -12.71 -6.18 9.60
C ASP A 107 -11.54 -5.19 9.44
N ARG A 108 -10.33 -5.72 9.32
CA ARG A 108 -9.10 -4.95 9.19
C ARG A 108 -8.63 -4.99 7.75
N ILE A 109 -8.28 -3.83 7.23
CA ILE A 109 -7.70 -3.74 5.89
C ILE A 109 -6.28 -4.27 5.97
N LYS A 110 -5.93 -5.28 5.17
CA LYS A 110 -4.56 -5.80 5.13
C LYS A 110 -3.83 -5.19 3.94
N THR A 111 -2.92 -4.26 4.20
CA THR A 111 -2.01 -3.74 3.17
C THR A 111 -0.81 -4.66 3.07
N ARG A 112 -0.41 -5.02 1.85
CA ARG A 112 0.78 -5.82 1.59
C ARG A 112 1.80 -5.01 0.81
N TYR A 113 3.05 -5.09 1.23
CA TYR A 113 4.18 -4.43 0.58
C TYR A 113 5.41 -5.31 0.71
N ILE A 114 6.46 -4.93 -0.01
CA ILE A 114 7.76 -5.58 0.09
C ILE A 114 8.63 -4.71 0.97
N GLU A 115 9.17 -5.30 2.03
CA GLU A 115 10.31 -4.76 2.74
C GLU A 115 11.56 -5.46 2.23
N GLY A 116 12.67 -4.75 2.18
CA GLY A 116 13.93 -5.36 1.83
C GLY A 116 15.13 -4.61 2.37
N PHE A 117 16.26 -5.26 2.19
CA PHE A 117 17.55 -4.83 2.68
C PHE A 117 18.58 -4.93 1.56
N GLY A 118 19.47 -3.94 1.51
CA GLY A 118 20.54 -3.89 0.54
C GLY A 118 21.79 -3.19 1.06
N LEU A 119 22.85 -3.28 0.25
CA LEU A 119 24.13 -2.63 0.51
C LEU A 119 24.34 -1.47 -0.45
N ILE A 120 24.92 -0.39 0.06
CA ILE A 120 25.41 0.75 -0.72
C ILE A 120 26.85 0.43 -1.13
N LEU A 121 27.11 0.42 -2.43
CA LEU A 121 28.41 0.05 -2.99
C LEU A 121 29.28 1.29 -3.22
N CYS A 122 28.71 2.32 -3.83
CA CYS A 122 29.42 3.57 -4.10
C CYS A 122 28.47 4.75 -4.30
N LYS A 123 29.03 5.96 -4.22
CA LYS A 123 28.39 7.19 -4.67
C LYS A 123 28.61 7.36 -6.16
N LEU A 124 27.62 7.87 -6.85
CA LEU A 124 27.70 8.25 -8.26
C LEU A 124 27.64 9.78 -8.37
N GLU A 125 28.53 10.35 -9.18
CA GLU A 125 28.43 11.74 -9.67
C GLU A 125 28.63 11.72 -11.18
N GLU A 126 27.70 12.32 -11.94
CA GLU A 126 27.74 12.34 -13.40
C GLU A 126 27.86 10.94 -14.05
N GLY A 127 27.35 9.91 -13.37
CA GLY A 127 27.44 8.51 -13.82
C GLY A 127 28.77 7.82 -13.52
N GLU A 128 29.73 8.52 -12.89
CA GLU A 128 31.02 7.97 -12.49
C GLU A 128 31.06 7.59 -11.01
N ILE A 129 31.88 6.58 -10.68
CA ILE A 129 32.09 6.13 -9.31
C ILE A 129 32.97 7.13 -8.57
N VAL A 130 32.41 7.78 -7.54
CA VAL A 130 33.14 8.74 -6.71
C VAL A 130 33.35 8.18 -5.32
N LYS A 131 34.52 8.49 -4.74
CA LYS A 131 34.87 8.09 -3.39
C LYS A 131 33.94 8.76 -2.39
N THR A 132 33.33 7.97 -1.52
CA THR A 132 32.61 8.48 -0.34
C THR A 132 33.64 8.99 0.66
N THR A 133 33.80 10.32 0.75
CA THR A 133 34.70 10.94 1.71
C THR A 133 34.17 10.74 3.12
N LYS A 134 35.03 10.31 4.04
CA LYS A 134 34.75 10.18 5.47
C LYS A 134 34.89 11.52 6.18
#